data_AF-A0AAW0H932-F1
#
_entry.id   AF-A0AAW0H932-F1
#
_cell.length_a   1.000
_cell.length_b   1.000
_cell.length_c   1.000
_cell.angle_alpha   90.00
_cell.angle_beta   90.00
_cell.angle_gamma   90.00
#
_symmetry.space_group_name_H-M   'P 1'
#
loop_
_entity.id
_entity.type
_entity.pdbx_description
1 polymer ?
#
loop_
_entity_poly.entity_id
_entity_poly.type
_entity_poly.pdbx_seq_one_letter_code
_entity_poly.pdbx_strand_id
1 'polypeptide(L)' 'MARKMKDADDSEEEIREARHVFDKDSNGYVSAAELHHGMTNLGEKLTDAEVDDMIGEADIDGDRRANNEEFVQMIAAK' A
#
# COMPACT_ATOMS: atom_id res chain seq x y z
N MET A 1 -19.93 -21.78 15.21
CA MET A 1 -18.73 -21.51 14.40
C MET A 1 -18.99 -20.22 13.62
N ALA A 2 -18.66 -19.05 14.15
CA ALA A 2 -18.90 -17.78 13.45
C ALA A 2 -17.91 -16.72 13.95
N ARG A 3 -16.66 -16.82 13.50
CA ARG A 3 -15.63 -15.82 13.78
C ARG A 3 -14.56 -15.89 12.70
N LYS A 4 -14.90 -15.41 11.50
CA LYS A 4 -13.96 -15.30 10.37
C LYS A 4 -14.44 -14.39 9.23
N MET A 5 -15.27 -13.37 9.49
CA MET A 5 -15.79 -12.47 8.44
C MET A 5 -15.72 -10.99 8.84
N LYS A 6 -14.99 -10.63 9.90
CA LYS A 6 -14.88 -9.23 10.34
C LYS A 6 -13.54 -8.60 9.95
N ASP A 7 -12.46 -9.37 9.99
CA ASP A 7 -11.11 -8.86 9.78
C ASP A 7 -10.83 -8.45 8.32
N ALA A 8 -11.51 -9.06 7.33
CA ALA A 8 -11.29 -8.76 5.91
C ALA A 8 -12.05 -7.51 5.42
N ASP A 9 -13.23 -7.24 5.99
CA ASP A 9 -14.08 -6.09 5.61
C ASP A 9 -13.53 -4.80 6.22
N ASP A 10 -13.10 -4.84 7.49
CA ASP A 10 -12.36 -3.75 8.15
C ASP A 10 -11.05 -3.45 7.40
N SER A 11 -10.33 -4.49 6.95
CA SER A 11 -9.12 -4.31 6.14
C SER A 11 -9.43 -3.62 4.82
N GLU A 12 -10.51 -3.99 4.12
CA GLU A 12 -10.82 -3.42 2.79
C GLU A 12 -11.20 -1.92 2.87
N GLU A 13 -11.91 -1.49 3.91
CA GLU A 13 -12.17 -0.06 4.17
C GLU A 13 -10.90 0.68 4.59
N GLU A 14 -10.10 0.14 5.51
CA GLU A 14 -8.82 0.75 5.92
C GLU A 14 -7.84 0.87 4.74
N ILE A 15 -7.81 -0.14 3.87
CA ILE A 15 -7.02 -0.13 2.64
C ILE A 15 -7.55 0.91 1.69
N ARG A 16 -8.86 1.03 1.50
CA ARG A 16 -9.43 2.10 0.65
C ARG A 16 -9.05 3.48 1.15
N GLU A 17 -9.15 3.72 2.45
CA GLU A 17 -8.78 5.02 3.03
C GLU A 17 -7.28 5.28 2.91
N ALA A 18 -6.44 4.28 3.19
CA ALA A 18 -4.99 4.37 3.01
C ALA A 18 -4.67 4.67 1.53
N ARG A 19 -5.25 3.92 0.59
CA ARG A 19 -5.06 4.17 -0.84
C ARG A 19 -5.50 5.58 -1.22
N HIS A 20 -6.57 6.13 -0.67
CA HIS A 20 -6.93 7.52 -0.95
C HIS A 20 -5.86 8.54 -0.51
N VAL A 21 -5.06 8.21 0.50
CA VAL A 21 -3.95 9.03 0.96
C VAL A 21 -2.71 8.88 0.06
N PHE A 22 -2.43 7.66 -0.40
CA PHE A 22 -1.25 7.33 -1.22
C PHE A 22 -1.49 7.52 -2.73
N ASP A 23 -2.54 6.93 -3.30
CA ASP A 23 -2.96 7.02 -4.71
C ASP A 23 -3.52 8.41 -5.03
N LYS A 24 -2.65 9.29 -5.54
CA LYS A 24 -2.98 10.69 -5.80
C LYS A 24 -3.72 10.87 -7.11
N ASP A 25 -3.44 10.01 -8.08
CA ASP A 25 -4.06 10.08 -9.40
C ASP A 25 -5.36 9.25 -9.50
N SER A 26 -5.71 8.52 -8.44
CA SER A 26 -6.89 7.64 -8.36
C SER A 26 -6.92 6.60 -9.47
N ASN A 27 -5.75 6.14 -9.90
CA ASN A 27 -5.62 5.12 -10.95
C ASN A 27 -5.88 3.69 -10.40
N GLY A 28 -5.98 3.52 -9.08
CA GLY A 28 -6.18 2.23 -8.44
C GLY A 28 -4.90 1.41 -8.31
N TYR A 29 -3.74 2.05 -8.27
CA TYR A 29 -2.38 1.54 -8.03
C TYR A 29 -1.59 2.56 -7.21
N VAL A 30 -0.62 2.10 -6.42
CA VAL A 30 0.30 3.00 -5.71
C VAL A 30 1.69 2.83 -6.33
N SER A 31 2.17 3.86 -7.00
CA SER A 31 3.55 3.89 -7.52
C SER A 31 4.58 4.18 -6.41
N ALA A 32 5.85 3.88 -6.65
CA ALA A 32 6.94 4.25 -5.74
C ALA A 32 6.94 5.76 -5.41
N ALA A 33 6.67 6.63 -6.39
CA ALA A 33 6.61 8.07 -6.17
C ALA A 33 5.46 8.47 -5.22
N GLU A 34 4.32 7.81 -5.35
CA GLU A 34 3.14 8.02 -4.50
C GLU A 34 3.33 7.46 -3.10
N LEU A 35 3.97 6.30 -2.98
CA LEU A 35 4.36 5.72 -1.70
C LEU A 35 5.32 6.64 -0.95
N HIS A 36 6.37 7.12 -1.62
CA HIS A 36 7.32 8.09 -1.08
C HIS A 36 6.61 9.37 -0.59
N HIS A 37 5.68 9.89 -1.40
CA HIS A 37 4.92 11.08 -1.04
C HIS A 37 3.99 10.84 0.16
N GLY A 38 3.30 9.70 0.21
CA GLY A 38 2.44 9.34 1.32
C GLY A 38 3.21 9.08 2.62
N MET A 39 4.36 8.42 2.55
CA MET A 39 5.26 8.23 3.70
C MET A 39 5.77 9.58 4.23
N THR A 40 6.14 10.48 3.31
CA THR A 40 6.52 11.86 3.69
C THR A 40 5.37 12.60 4.39
N ASN A 41 4.12 12.40 3.94
CA ASN A 41 2.94 13.00 4.59
C ASN A 41 2.63 12.40 5.97
N LEU A 42 2.97 11.12 6.18
CA LEU A 42 2.93 10.45 7.50
C LEU A 42 4.06 10.90 8.43
N GLY A 43 5.01 11.71 7.93
CA GLY A 43 6.15 12.23 8.68
C GLY A 43 7.41 11.36 8.58
N GLU A 44 7.36 10.25 7.83
CA GLU A 44 8.52 9.39 7.57
C GLU A 44 9.19 9.80 6.25
N LYS A 45 10.49 10.14 6.33
CA LYS A 45 11.29 10.45 5.15
C LYS A 45 12.07 9.22 4.74
N LEU A 46 11.51 8.45 3.83
CA LEU A 46 12.21 7.38 3.15
C LEU A 46 12.98 7.97 1.96
N THR A 47 14.10 7.35 1.61
CA THR A 47 14.83 7.64 0.38
C THR A 47 14.19 6.92 -0.81
N ASP A 48 14.44 7.38 -2.03
CA ASP A 48 13.94 6.69 -3.24
C ASP A 48 14.35 5.21 -3.27
N ALA A 49 15.54 4.88 -2.76
CA ALA A 49 16.02 3.50 -2.67
C ALA A 49 15.22 2.65 -1.67
N GLU A 50 14.91 3.19 -0.48
CA GLU A 50 14.09 2.48 0.51
C GLU A 50 12.67 2.26 0.00
N VAL A 51 12.12 3.22 -0.72
CA VAL A 51 10.78 3.08 -1.32
C VAL A 51 10.79 2.09 -2.49
N ASP A 52 11.84 2.08 -3.30
CA ASP A 52 12.01 1.10 -4.38
C ASP A 52 12.17 -0.32 -3.81
N ASP A 53 12.92 -0.49 -2.72
CA ASP A 53 13.03 -1.76 -2.00
C ASP A 53 11.67 -2.21 -1.44
N MET A 54 10.92 -1.31 -0.78
CA MET A 54 9.58 -1.62 -0.25
C MET A 54 8.57 -2.02 -1.34
N ILE A 55 8.58 -1.30 -2.47
CA ILE A 55 7.75 -1.65 -3.63
C ILE A 55 8.22 -3.00 -4.15
N GLY A 56 9.52 -3.22 -4.34
CA GLY A 56 10.08 -4.46 -4.86
C GLY A 56 9.80 -5.69 -4.00
N GLU A 57 9.66 -5.53 -2.68
CA GLU A 57 9.28 -6.62 -1.77
C GLU A 57 7.78 -6.98 -1.89
N ALA A 58 6.93 -5.99 -2.18
CA ALA A 58 5.49 -6.17 -2.32
C ALA A 58 5.04 -6.49 -3.77
N ASP A 59 5.84 -6.12 -4.76
CA ASP A 59 5.61 -6.27 -6.20
C ASP A 59 5.79 -7.74 -6.61
N ILE A 60 4.67 -8.45 -6.72
CA ILE A 60 4.65 -9.88 -7.07
C ILE A 60 4.54 -10.05 -8.59
N ASP A 61 3.87 -9.12 -9.26
CA ASP A 61 3.61 -9.18 -10.71
C ASP A 61 4.69 -8.50 -11.57
N GLY A 62 5.58 -7.74 -10.95
CA GLY A 62 6.72 -7.06 -11.57
C GLY A 62 6.37 -5.76 -12.28
N ASP A 63 5.22 -5.15 -11.99
CA ASP A 63 4.76 -3.91 -12.62
C ASP A 63 5.36 -2.63 -11.99
N ARG A 64 6.15 -2.78 -10.92
CA ARG A 64 6.76 -1.73 -10.11
C ARG A 64 5.74 -0.76 -9.50
N ARG A 65 4.57 -1.27 -9.18
CA ARG A 65 3.47 -0.60 -8.49
C ARG A 65 2.89 -1.57 -7.47
N ALA A 66 2.10 -1.05 -6.54
CA ALA A 66 1.33 -1.86 -5.63
C ALA A 66 -0.15 -1.82 -6.05
N ASN A 67 -0.65 -2.94 -6.54
CA ASN A 67 -2.07 -3.14 -6.76
C ASN A 67 -2.82 -3.33 -5.42
N ASN A 68 -4.14 -3.56 -5.46
CA ASN A 68 -4.95 -3.69 -4.24
C ASN A 68 -4.42 -4.80 -3.33
N GLU A 69 -4.11 -5.98 -3.88
CA GLU A 69 -3.66 -7.16 -3.12
C GLU A 69 -2.23 -7.01 -2.60
N GLU A 70 -1.34 -6.43 -3.41
CA GLU A 70 0.05 -6.19 -3.05
C GLU A 70 0.17 -5.12 -1.97
N PHE A 71 -0.64 -4.07 -2.05
CA PHE A 71 -0.69 -3.03 -1.03
C PHE A 71 -1.22 -3.55 0.31
N VAL A 72 -2.21 -4.47 0.29
CA VAL A 72 -2.64 -5.20 1.50
C VAL A 72 -1.47 -5.94 2.10
N GLN A 73 -0.74 -6.73 1.30
CA GLN A 73 0.40 -7.50 1.79
C GLN A 73 1.49 -6.58 2.35
N MET A 74 1.77 -5.47 1.69
CA MET A 74 2.75 -4.49 2.15
C MET A 74 2.40 -3.91 3.54
N ILE A 75 1.12 -3.59 3.79
CA ILE A 75 0.68 -3.03 5.08
C ILE A 75 0.50 -4.13 6.14
N ALA A 76 0.01 -5.30 5.73
CA ALA A 76 -0.26 -6.44 6.60
C ALA A 76 1.00 -7.22 7.00
N ALA A 77 2.09 -7.11 6.23
CA ALA A 77 3.39 -7.74 6.55
C ALA A 77 4.13 -7.08 7.73
N LYS A 78 3.44 -6.28 8.54
CA LYS A 78 3.97 -5.65 9.75
C LYS A 78 4.07 -6.62 10.92
#